data_AF-A0A0L1IE26-F1
#
_entry.id   AF-A0A0L1IE26-F1
#
_cell.length_a   1.000
_cell.length_b   1.000
_cell.length_c   1.000
_cell.angle_alpha   90.00
_cell.angle_beta   90.00
_cell.angle_gamma   90.00
#
_symmetry.space_group_name_H-M   'P 1'
#
loop_
_entity.id
_entity.type
_entity.pdbx_description
1 polymer ?
#
loop_
_entity_poly.entity_id
_entity_poly.type
_entity_poly.pdbx_seq_one_letter_code
_entity_poly.pdbx_strand_id
1 'polypeptide(L)'
;MSRYVKYFVQAKRLDKRKRKYYKLDFLELNKELSIPHPLREQNQPKRLDLSKYLNIEVGDLVKVLYGPDKDKEGLVLSINPKRNTVTVDGCNMKKSAWNVTDNKKGSIITQEMPIHITNVSLLDPISKKPTVVKRRYMMNGECVRISKISGCAMPEPVHKNILKEQNNYERFMHKKKIGPPIKDIYAEKDYKNFNLLKKIAYEIKKKRFYDMKNFFKKDDKVENATD
;
A
#
# COMPACT_ATOMS: atom_id res chain seq x y z
N MET A 1 8.38 21.69 -34.04
CA MET A 1 9.69 21.63 -33.34
C MET A 1 10.80 21.51 -34.38
N SER A 2 11.84 22.36 -34.28
CA SER A 2 13.00 22.32 -35.18
C SER A 2 13.65 20.93 -35.21
N ARG A 3 14.17 20.54 -36.38
CA ARG A 3 14.88 19.26 -36.61
C ARG A 3 16.01 19.09 -35.59
N TYR A 4 16.68 20.19 -35.25
CA TYR A 4 17.73 20.25 -34.22
C TYR A 4 17.21 19.82 -32.84
N VAL A 5 16.03 20.29 -32.44
CA VAL A 5 15.46 19.96 -31.13
C VAL A 5 15.06 18.48 -31.06
N LYS A 6 14.57 17.89 -32.15
CA LYS A 6 14.29 16.45 -32.22
C LYS A 6 15.56 15.63 -32.02
N TYR A 7 16.65 15.95 -32.73
CA TYR A 7 17.92 15.25 -32.59
C TYR A 7 18.56 15.48 -31.21
N PHE A 8 18.48 16.69 -30.66
CA PHE A 8 18.99 17.02 -29.33
C PHE A 8 18.27 16.22 -28.22
N VAL A 9 16.93 16.14 -28.28
CA VAL A 9 16.12 15.35 -27.34
C VAL A 9 16.42 13.85 -27.49
N GLN A 10 16.63 13.37 -28.72
CA GLN A 10 17.03 11.99 -29.00
C GLN A 10 18.43 11.68 -28.42
N ALA A 11 19.40 12.57 -28.60
CA ALA A 11 20.75 12.47 -28.03
C ALA A 11 20.71 12.45 -26.50
N LYS A 12 19.97 13.37 -25.85
CA LYS A 12 19.75 13.38 -24.39
C LYS A 12 19.11 12.09 -23.87
N ARG A 13 18.19 11.49 -24.63
CA ARG A 13 17.56 10.19 -24.28
C ARG A 13 18.54 9.03 -24.40
N LEU A 14 19.41 9.04 -25.41
CA LEU A 14 20.47 8.04 -25.57
C LEU A 14 21.54 8.18 -24.48
N ASP A 15 21.90 9.41 -24.10
CA ASP A 15 22.89 9.66 -23.06
C ASP A 15 22.39 9.25 -21.67
N LYS A 16 21.09 9.46 -21.37
CA LYS A 16 20.44 8.90 -20.17
C LYS A 16 20.38 7.37 -20.14
N ARG A 17 20.48 6.71 -21.30
CA ARG A 17 20.51 5.23 -21.42
C ARG A 17 21.92 4.66 -21.39
N LYS A 18 22.97 5.48 -21.55
CA LYS A 18 24.34 5.02 -21.30
C LYS A 18 24.42 4.68 -19.82
N ARG A 19 24.50 3.39 -19.50
CA ARG A 19 24.95 2.93 -18.19
C ARG A 19 26.29 3.62 -17.93
N LYS A 20 26.50 4.21 -16.76
CA LYS A 20 27.85 4.62 -16.33
C LYS A 20 28.72 3.38 -16.50
N TYR A 21 29.64 3.40 -17.46
CA TYR A 21 30.70 2.41 -17.51
C TYR A 21 31.46 2.60 -16.20
N TYR A 22 31.36 1.61 -15.31
CA TYR A 22 32.23 1.54 -14.15
C TYR A 22 33.66 1.55 -14.69
N LYS A 23 34.50 2.39 -14.09
CA LYS A 23 35.94 2.37 -14.27
C LYS A 23 36.39 0.90 -14.18
N LEU A 24 37.03 0.38 -15.22
CA LEU A 24 37.60 -0.97 -15.21
C LEU A 24 38.84 -0.93 -14.31
N ASP A 25 38.63 -1.05 -12.99
CA ASP A 25 39.71 -1.34 -12.06
C ASP A 25 40.00 -2.84 -12.22
N PHE A 26 41.06 -3.17 -12.96
CA PHE A 26 41.46 -4.52 -13.41
C PHE A 26 41.74 -5.53 -12.28
N LEU A 27 41.50 -5.16 -11.02
CA LEU A 27 41.90 -5.89 -9.82
C LEU A 27 40.76 -6.15 -8.81
N GLU A 28 39.51 -5.88 -9.17
CA GLU A 28 38.39 -6.46 -8.42
C GLU A 28 38.11 -7.86 -8.97
N LEU A 29 38.46 -8.90 -8.21
CA LEU A 29 37.83 -10.22 -8.34
C LEU A 29 36.31 -10.01 -8.31
N ASN A 30 35.73 -10.03 -9.51
CA ASN A 30 34.38 -9.59 -9.78
C ASN A 30 33.39 -10.15 -8.76
N LYS A 31 32.71 -9.27 -8.01
CA LYS A 31 31.47 -9.55 -7.27
C LYS A 31 30.30 -9.89 -8.21
N GLU A 32 30.57 -10.23 -9.46
CA GLU A 32 29.56 -10.83 -10.32
C GLU A 32 29.27 -12.22 -9.75
N LEU A 33 27.98 -12.57 -9.60
CA LEU A 33 27.65 -13.96 -9.33
C LEU A 33 28.36 -14.79 -10.41
N SER A 34 29.04 -15.86 -10.01
CA SER A 34 29.67 -16.81 -10.94
C SER A 34 28.71 -17.34 -12.01
N ILE A 35 27.40 -17.18 -11.76
CA ILE A 35 26.31 -17.50 -12.66
C ILE A 35 25.60 -16.18 -13.03
N PRO A 36 25.59 -15.75 -14.30
CA PRO A 36 24.80 -14.59 -14.71
C PRO A 36 23.31 -14.86 -14.47
N HIS A 37 22.54 -13.82 -14.17
CA HIS A 37 21.08 -13.97 -14.10
C HIS A 37 20.58 -14.53 -15.44
N PRO A 38 19.67 -15.53 -15.45
CA PRO A 38 19.21 -16.12 -16.69
C PRO A 38 18.63 -15.04 -17.60
N LEU A 39 19.07 -15.04 -18.86
CA LEU A 39 18.54 -14.13 -19.87
C LEU A 39 17.03 -14.39 -19.99
N ARG A 40 16.20 -13.38 -19.68
CA ARG A 40 14.78 -13.45 -20.02
C ARG A 40 14.67 -13.34 -21.53
N GLU A 41 14.04 -14.33 -22.15
CA GLU A 41 13.67 -14.23 -23.56
C GLU A 41 12.85 -12.96 -23.77
N GLN A 42 13.14 -12.22 -24.83
CA GLN A 42 12.32 -11.08 -25.22
C GLN A 42 10.94 -11.61 -25.67
N ASN A 43 9.87 -10.92 -25.30
CA ASN A 43 8.48 -11.24 -25.68
C ASN A 43 7.86 -12.49 -25.04
N GLN A 44 8.30 -12.92 -23.86
CA GLN A 44 7.55 -13.94 -23.10
C GLN A 44 6.10 -13.50 -22.84
N PRO A 45 5.11 -14.40 -23.00
CA PRO A 45 3.72 -14.07 -22.74
C PRO A 45 3.52 -13.66 -21.28
N LYS A 46 2.66 -12.68 -21.06
CA LYS A 46 2.28 -12.29 -19.68
C LYS A 46 1.53 -13.46 -19.04
N ARG A 47 1.83 -13.71 -17.76
CA ARG A 47 1.05 -14.64 -16.95
C ARG A 47 -0.39 -14.14 -16.81
N LEU A 48 -1.33 -15.07 -16.85
CA LEU A 48 -2.76 -14.80 -16.61
C LEU A 48 -3.04 -14.70 -15.11
N ASP A 49 -3.89 -13.73 -14.74
CA ASP A 49 -4.40 -13.60 -13.37
C ASP A 49 -5.54 -14.60 -13.14
N LEU A 50 -5.20 -15.78 -12.61
CA LEU A 50 -6.16 -16.89 -12.44
C LEU A 50 -7.28 -16.57 -11.45
N SER A 51 -7.04 -15.68 -10.48
CA SER A 51 -8.08 -15.25 -9.53
C SER A 51 -9.27 -14.59 -10.23
N LYS A 52 -9.00 -13.78 -11.26
CA LYS A 52 -10.04 -13.10 -12.05
C LYS A 52 -10.83 -14.08 -12.91
N TYR A 53 -10.17 -15.13 -13.41
CA TYR A 53 -10.82 -16.15 -14.26
C TYR A 53 -11.69 -17.11 -13.44
N LEU A 54 -11.24 -17.47 -12.24
CA LEU A 54 -11.95 -18.37 -11.33
C LEU A 54 -12.90 -17.64 -10.36
N ASN A 55 -13.00 -16.32 -10.48
CA ASN A 55 -13.88 -15.45 -9.69
C ASN A 55 -13.65 -15.53 -8.16
N ILE A 56 -12.40 -15.80 -7.75
CA ILE A 56 -11.99 -15.87 -6.34
C ILE A 56 -11.49 -14.50 -5.89
N GLU A 57 -12.04 -14.04 -4.78
CA GLU A 57 -11.74 -12.76 -4.15
C GLU A 57 -11.22 -12.96 -2.72
N VAL A 58 -10.63 -11.91 -2.14
CA VAL A 58 -10.13 -11.98 -0.76
C VAL A 58 -11.31 -11.89 0.20
N GLY A 59 -11.36 -12.77 1.19
CA GLY A 59 -12.49 -12.89 2.11
C GLY A 59 -13.54 -13.91 1.71
N ASP A 60 -13.33 -14.65 0.61
CA ASP A 60 -14.18 -15.78 0.24
C ASP A 60 -13.90 -17.01 1.12
N LEU A 61 -14.94 -17.83 1.34
CA LEU A 61 -14.80 -19.15 1.93
C LEU A 61 -14.47 -20.19 0.85
N VAL A 62 -13.36 -20.89 1.05
CA VAL A 62 -12.83 -21.83 0.08
C VAL A 62 -12.46 -23.16 0.72
N LYS A 63 -12.47 -24.21 -0.10
CA LYS A 63 -12.04 -25.56 0.27
C LYS A 63 -10.82 -25.96 -0.55
N VAL A 64 -9.84 -26.60 0.09
CA VAL A 64 -8.65 -27.13 -0.57
C VAL A 64 -8.98 -28.47 -1.24
N LEU A 65 -8.75 -28.57 -2.55
CA LEU A 65 -9.01 -29.76 -3.36
C LEU A 65 -7.82 -30.74 -3.35
N TYR A 66 -6.60 -30.21 -3.40
CA TYR A 66 -5.37 -30.97 -3.55
C TYR A 66 -4.26 -30.42 -2.66
N GLY A 67 -3.44 -31.30 -2.09
CA GLY A 67 -2.31 -30.94 -1.24
C GLY A 67 -2.36 -31.62 0.13
N PRO A 68 -1.47 -31.23 1.06
CA PRO A 68 -1.38 -31.82 2.39
C PRO A 68 -2.64 -31.57 3.23
N ASP A 69 -3.29 -30.43 3.01
CA ASP A 69 -4.48 -29.98 3.73
C ASP A 69 -5.76 -30.19 2.92
N LYS A 70 -5.85 -31.31 2.20
CA LYS A 70 -7.02 -31.65 1.40
C LYS A 70 -8.29 -31.66 2.27
N ASP A 71 -9.37 -31.17 1.69
CA ASP A 71 -10.71 -31.08 2.29
C ASP A 71 -10.84 -30.09 3.47
N LYS A 72 -9.78 -29.40 3.87
CA LYS A 72 -9.88 -28.29 4.82
C LYS A 72 -10.55 -27.07 4.16
N GLU A 73 -11.34 -26.37 4.97
CA GLU A 73 -12.04 -25.15 4.60
C GLU A 73 -11.41 -23.97 5.35
N GLY A 74 -11.36 -22.81 4.70
CA GLY A 74 -10.81 -21.60 5.30
C GLY A 74 -11.13 -20.36 4.49
N LEU A 75 -10.92 -19.20 5.11
CA LEU A 75 -11.10 -17.91 4.46
C LEU A 75 -9.86 -17.53 3.66
N VAL A 76 -10.05 -16.88 2.51
CA VAL A 76 -8.94 -16.33 1.73
C VAL A 76 -8.41 -15.07 2.40
N LEU A 77 -7.19 -15.11 2.92
CA LEU A 77 -6.52 -13.97 3.56
C LEU A 77 -5.88 -13.03 2.54
N SER A 78 -5.19 -13.60 1.56
CA SER A 78 -4.52 -12.82 0.52
C SER A 78 -4.36 -13.60 -0.79
N ILE A 79 -4.29 -12.87 -1.90
CA ILE A 79 -4.09 -13.41 -3.23
C ILE A 79 -2.88 -12.73 -3.85
N ASN A 80 -1.96 -13.52 -4.39
CA ASN A 80 -0.82 -13.05 -5.17
C ASN A 80 -1.03 -13.37 -6.66
N PRO A 81 -1.50 -12.40 -7.48
CA PRO A 81 -1.79 -12.65 -8.89
C PRO A 81 -0.54 -12.97 -9.72
N LYS A 82 0.63 -12.42 -9.36
CA LYS A 82 1.89 -12.65 -10.12
C LYS A 82 2.36 -14.10 -10.09
N ARG A 83 2.04 -14.81 -9.01
CA ARG A 83 2.38 -16.21 -8.78
C ARG A 83 1.16 -17.14 -8.85
N ASN A 84 -0.04 -16.59 -9.02
CA ASN A 84 -1.30 -17.32 -8.93
C ASN A 84 -1.42 -18.19 -7.66
N THR A 85 -1.07 -17.60 -6.52
CA THR A 85 -1.17 -18.27 -5.22
C THR A 85 -2.10 -17.53 -4.27
N VAL A 86 -2.69 -18.27 -3.34
CA VAL A 86 -3.62 -17.79 -2.32
C VAL A 86 -3.14 -18.25 -0.96
N THR A 87 -3.19 -17.37 0.03
CA THR A 87 -3.02 -17.76 1.44
C THR A 87 -4.41 -17.95 2.04
N VAL A 88 -4.68 -19.16 2.55
CA VAL A 88 -5.95 -19.55 3.16
C VAL A 88 -5.71 -19.73 4.66
N ASP A 89 -6.66 -19.24 5.45
CA ASP A 89 -6.61 -19.35 6.92
C ASP A 89 -6.52 -20.81 7.38
N GLY A 90 -5.64 -21.08 8.35
CA GLY A 90 -5.42 -22.41 8.92
C GLY A 90 -4.90 -23.50 7.95
N CYS A 91 -4.53 -23.14 6.71
CA CYS A 91 -4.10 -24.08 5.68
C CYS A 91 -2.62 -23.89 5.31
N ASN A 92 -1.98 -24.99 4.93
CA ASN A 92 -0.58 -25.09 4.53
C ASN A 92 0.36 -24.45 5.57
N MET A 93 0.15 -24.77 6.85
CA MET A 93 0.88 -24.16 7.95
C MET A 93 2.33 -24.66 7.99
N LYS A 94 3.29 -23.74 8.07
CA LYS A 94 4.71 -24.06 8.25
C LYS A 94 5.23 -23.44 9.54
N LYS A 95 5.97 -24.24 10.30
CA LYS A 95 6.74 -23.78 11.46
C LYS A 95 8.04 -23.15 10.97
N SER A 96 8.29 -21.90 11.35
CA SER A 96 9.53 -21.20 11.08
C SER A 96 10.12 -20.74 12.40
N ALA A 97 11.40 -21.05 12.63
CA ALA A 97 12.14 -20.45 13.74
C ALA A 97 12.39 -18.98 13.41
N TRP A 98 11.90 -18.09 14.27
CA TRP A 98 12.13 -16.66 14.13
C TRP A 98 13.33 -16.27 14.99
N ASN A 99 14.47 -16.02 14.34
CA ASN A 99 15.66 -15.52 15.01
C ASN A 99 15.46 -14.04 15.32
N VAL A 100 15.14 -13.72 16.58
CA VAL A 100 15.14 -12.34 17.04
C VAL A 100 16.59 -11.94 17.31
N THR A 101 17.13 -11.01 16.53
CA THR A 101 18.39 -10.36 16.88
C THR A 101 18.17 -9.48 18.11
N ASP A 102 19.15 -9.48 19.01
CA ASP A 102 19.22 -8.76 20.30
C ASP A 102 18.33 -9.33 21.44
N ASN A 103 18.92 -10.25 22.20
CA ASN A 103 18.57 -10.63 23.58
C ASN A 103 17.16 -11.21 23.87
N LYS A 104 16.36 -11.57 22.84
CA LYS A 104 15.10 -12.30 23.03
C LYS A 104 15.26 -13.77 22.67
N LYS A 105 14.72 -14.68 23.49
CA LYS A 105 14.67 -16.12 23.19
C LYS A 105 13.98 -16.33 21.84
N GLY A 106 14.59 -17.14 20.96
CA GLY A 106 14.01 -17.47 19.66
C GLY A 106 12.63 -18.12 19.83
N SER A 107 11.63 -17.67 19.07
CA SER A 107 10.28 -18.22 19.09
C SER A 107 10.02 -19.01 17.80
N ILE A 108 9.29 -20.12 17.92
CA ILE A 108 8.80 -20.87 16.76
C ILE A 108 7.44 -20.27 16.39
N ILE A 109 7.36 -19.67 15.21
CA ILE A 109 6.12 -19.08 14.69
C ILE A 109 5.54 -20.03 13.65
N THR A 110 4.25 -20.32 13.77
CA THR A 110 3.48 -21.00 12.73
C THR A 110 2.87 -19.95 11.80
N GLN A 111 3.11 -20.07 10.50
CA GLN A 111 2.57 -19.17 9.48
C GLN A 111 1.93 -19.95 8.35
N GLU A 112 0.83 -19.44 7.81
CA GLU A 112 0.14 -19.98 6.64
C GLU A 112 0.99 -19.75 5.39
N MET A 113 1.18 -20.79 4.59
CA MET A 113 1.94 -20.72 3.35
C MET A 113 1.01 -20.65 2.12
N PRO A 114 1.46 -20.02 1.02
CA PRO A 114 0.66 -19.90 -0.19
C PRO A 114 0.35 -21.27 -0.81
N ILE A 115 -0.88 -21.42 -1.30
CA ILE A 115 -1.40 -22.56 -2.07
C ILE A 115 -1.68 -22.07 -3.50
N HIS A 116 -1.45 -22.89 -4.52
CA HIS A 116 -1.77 -22.50 -5.89
C HIS A 116 -3.29 -22.41 -6.11
N ILE A 117 -3.77 -21.39 -6.84
CA ILE A 117 -5.21 -21.09 -7.01
C ILE A 117 -6.00 -22.31 -7.53
N THR A 118 -5.42 -23.12 -8.41
CA THR A 118 -6.10 -24.29 -8.99
C THR A 118 -6.40 -25.40 -7.98
N ASN A 119 -5.73 -25.39 -6.83
CA ASN A 119 -5.90 -26.40 -5.79
C ASN A 119 -6.98 -26.00 -4.77
N VAL A 120 -7.70 -24.92 -5.03
CA VAL A 120 -8.68 -24.33 -4.13
C VAL A 120 -9.96 -24.05 -4.92
N SER A 121 -11.12 -24.27 -4.29
CA SER A 121 -12.43 -24.01 -4.90
C SER A 121 -13.37 -23.33 -3.92
N LEU A 122 -14.25 -22.47 -4.45
CA LEU A 122 -15.27 -21.79 -3.66
C LEU A 122 -16.32 -22.78 -3.16
N LEU A 123 -16.72 -22.61 -1.92
CA LEU A 123 -17.76 -23.44 -1.31
C LEU A 123 -19.13 -22.88 -1.67
N ASP A 124 -20.06 -23.74 -2.10
CA ASP A 124 -21.44 -23.33 -2.31
C ASP A 124 -22.16 -23.13 -0.97
N PRO A 125 -22.89 -22.00 -0.79
CA PRO A 125 -23.52 -21.67 0.49
C PRO A 125 -24.56 -22.70 0.95
N ILE A 126 -25.24 -23.36 0.01
CA ILE A 126 -26.32 -24.31 0.31
C ILE A 126 -25.76 -25.73 0.45
N SER A 127 -25.12 -26.25 -0.61
CA SER A 127 -24.68 -27.64 -0.66
C SER A 127 -23.38 -27.91 0.11
N LYS A 128 -22.62 -26.86 0.48
CA LYS A 128 -21.30 -26.95 1.11
C LYS A 128 -20.32 -27.85 0.35
N LYS A 129 -20.49 -27.94 -0.97
CA LYS A 129 -19.60 -28.67 -1.87
C LYS A 129 -18.72 -27.66 -2.60
N PRO A 130 -17.51 -28.06 -3.04
CA PRO A 130 -16.67 -27.21 -3.89
C PRO A 130 -17.36 -27.00 -5.24
N THR A 131 -17.41 -25.75 -5.71
CA THR A 131 -18.14 -25.37 -6.92
C THR A 131 -17.37 -24.46 -7.86
N VAL A 132 -17.81 -24.48 -9.12
CA VAL A 132 -17.42 -23.49 -10.12
C VAL A 132 -18.39 -22.32 -10.05
N VAL A 133 -17.84 -21.11 -10.06
CA VAL A 133 -18.62 -19.87 -9.99
C VAL A 133 -18.62 -19.16 -11.33
N LYS A 134 -19.78 -18.65 -11.73
CA LYS A 134 -19.92 -17.77 -12.90
C LYS A 134 -20.54 -16.44 -12.49
N ARG A 135 -20.22 -15.37 -13.20
CA ARG A 135 -20.91 -14.08 -13.03
C ARG A 135 -22.13 -14.04 -13.95
N ARG A 136 -23.26 -13.55 -13.45
CA ARG A 136 -24.48 -13.28 -14.23
C ARG A 136 -25.11 -11.97 -13.77
N TYR A 137 -25.88 -11.35 -14.67
CA TYR A 137 -26.68 -10.18 -14.34
C TYR A 137 -28.06 -10.61 -13.83
N MET A 138 -28.48 -10.04 -12.71
CA MET A 138 -29.84 -10.18 -12.18
C MET A 138 -30.80 -9.27 -12.95
N MET A 139 -32.11 -9.43 -12.72
CA MET A 139 -33.13 -8.57 -13.36
C MET A 139 -32.93 -7.08 -13.00
N ASN A 140 -32.36 -6.82 -11.82
CA ASN A 140 -32.04 -5.49 -11.32
C ASN A 140 -30.84 -4.83 -12.05
N GLY A 141 -30.12 -5.58 -12.90
CA GLY A 141 -28.90 -5.14 -13.58
C GLY A 141 -27.61 -5.35 -12.78
N GLU A 142 -27.70 -5.89 -11.56
CA GLU A 142 -26.56 -6.17 -10.70
C GLU A 142 -25.79 -7.43 -11.15
N CYS A 143 -24.46 -7.35 -11.19
CA CYS A 143 -23.61 -8.48 -11.56
C CYS A 143 -23.24 -9.30 -10.33
N VAL A 144 -23.83 -10.48 -10.21
CA VAL A 144 -23.70 -11.36 -9.05
C VAL A 144 -22.93 -12.62 -9.44
N ARG A 145 -22.11 -13.13 -8.52
CA ARG A 145 -21.47 -14.44 -8.62
C ARG A 145 -22.49 -15.53 -8.30
N ILE A 146 -22.64 -16.53 -9.16
CA ILE A 146 -23.60 -17.63 -9.02
C ILE A 146 -22.86 -18.96 -9.00
N SER A 147 -23.21 -19.83 -8.06
CA SER A 147 -22.68 -21.19 -8.01
C SER A 147 -23.31 -22.07 -9.08
N LYS A 148 -22.51 -22.94 -9.71
CA LYS A 148 -23.02 -23.83 -10.76
C LYS A 148 -23.87 -24.98 -10.21
N ILE A 149 -23.64 -25.41 -8.97
CA ILE A 149 -24.33 -26.57 -8.39
C ILE A 149 -25.74 -26.20 -7.93
N SER A 150 -25.88 -25.22 -7.04
CA SER A 150 -27.19 -24.85 -6.50
C SER A 150 -27.88 -23.75 -7.31
N GLY A 151 -27.14 -23.03 -8.16
CA GLY A 151 -27.67 -21.86 -8.86
C GLY A 151 -27.86 -20.65 -7.94
N CYS A 152 -27.44 -20.74 -6.69
CA CYS A 152 -27.57 -19.66 -5.71
C CYS A 152 -26.52 -18.56 -5.94
N ALA A 153 -26.88 -17.34 -5.56
CA ALA A 153 -25.93 -16.24 -5.47
C ALA A 153 -24.88 -16.54 -4.37
N MET A 154 -23.61 -16.36 -4.71
CA MET A 154 -22.52 -16.46 -3.75
C MET A 154 -22.56 -15.27 -2.79
N PRO A 155 -22.24 -15.48 -1.51
CA PRO A 155 -22.15 -14.39 -0.55
C PRO A 155 -21.08 -13.37 -0.97
N GLU A 156 -21.26 -12.13 -0.52
CA GLU A 156 -20.25 -11.10 -0.68
C GLU A 156 -18.99 -11.49 0.10
N PRO A 157 -17.79 -11.26 -0.45
CA PRO A 157 -16.55 -11.59 0.22
C PRO A 157 -16.37 -10.70 1.47
N VAL A 158 -15.85 -11.28 2.54
CA VAL A 158 -15.58 -10.52 3.77
C VAL A 158 -14.54 -9.43 3.50
N HIS A 159 -14.88 -8.16 3.75
CA HIS A 159 -13.97 -7.05 3.51
C HIS A 159 -12.65 -7.19 4.29
N LYS A 160 -11.52 -6.93 3.62
CA LYS A 160 -10.16 -6.89 4.24
C LYS A 160 -10.07 -6.02 5.49
N ASN A 161 -10.87 -4.96 5.59
CA ASN A 161 -10.86 -4.04 6.72
C ASN A 161 -11.45 -4.66 8.00
N ILE A 162 -12.27 -5.71 7.86
CA ILE A 162 -12.81 -6.49 8.98
C ILE A 162 -11.76 -7.50 9.46
N LEU A 163 -10.99 -8.09 8.53
CA LEU A 163 -9.92 -9.07 8.83
C LEU A 163 -8.68 -8.43 9.47
N LYS A 164 -8.38 -7.17 9.13
CA LYS A 164 -7.46 -6.38 9.95
C LYS A 164 -8.22 -6.03 11.22
N GLU A 165 -7.96 -6.75 12.31
CA GLU A 165 -8.25 -6.21 13.64
C GLU A 165 -7.81 -4.75 13.63
N GLN A 166 -8.69 -3.83 14.02
CA GLN A 166 -8.30 -2.43 14.13
C GLN A 166 -7.08 -2.40 15.05
N ASN A 167 -5.91 -2.05 14.51
CA ASN A 167 -4.68 -1.94 15.28
C ASN A 167 -4.98 -1.03 16.47
N ASN A 168 -5.17 -1.61 17.66
CA ASN A 168 -5.57 -0.87 18.85
C ASN A 168 -4.60 0.28 19.13
N TYR A 169 -3.33 0.10 18.72
CA TYR A 169 -2.29 1.11 18.75
C TYR A 169 -2.47 2.25 17.74
N GLU A 170 -2.80 1.99 16.47
CA GLU A 170 -3.06 3.05 15.48
C GLU A 170 -4.30 3.85 15.88
N ARG A 171 -5.34 3.16 16.34
CA ARG A 171 -6.56 3.78 16.87
C ARG A 171 -6.26 4.63 18.11
N PHE A 172 -5.38 4.16 18.99
CA PHE A 172 -4.89 4.90 20.16
C PHE A 172 -4.07 6.14 19.75
N MET A 173 -3.12 6.00 18.83
CA MET A 173 -2.31 7.11 18.33
C MET A 173 -3.17 8.16 17.61
N HIS A 174 -4.17 7.73 16.86
CA HIS A 174 -5.15 8.61 16.23
C HIS A 174 -5.99 9.37 17.27
N LYS A 175 -6.53 8.67 18.28
CA LYS A 175 -7.25 9.31 19.41
C LYS A 175 -6.35 10.30 20.17
N LYS A 176 -5.09 9.95 20.42
CA LYS A 176 -4.10 10.83 21.07
C LYS A 176 -3.83 12.09 20.24
N LYS A 177 -3.75 11.97 18.91
CA LYS A 177 -3.55 13.09 17.97
C LYS A 177 -4.78 14.01 17.89
N ILE A 178 -5.98 13.43 17.89
CA ILE A 178 -7.25 14.19 17.87
C ILE A 178 -7.48 14.91 19.21
N GLY A 179 -6.98 14.35 20.30
CA GLY A 179 -7.24 14.87 21.64
C GLY A 179 -8.68 14.56 22.10
N PRO A 180 -9.08 15.01 23.30
CA PRO A 180 -10.48 14.94 23.70
C PRO A 180 -11.35 15.76 22.74
N PRO A 181 -12.63 15.37 22.53
CA PRO A 181 -13.53 16.19 21.75
C PRO A 181 -13.56 17.61 22.33
N ILE A 182 -13.42 18.60 21.45
CA ILE A 182 -13.53 20.01 21.82
C ILE A 182 -14.90 20.18 22.49
N LYS A 183 -14.95 20.67 23.74
CA LYS A 183 -16.22 20.91 24.44
C LYS A 183 -17.11 21.81 23.56
N ASP A 184 -18.41 21.56 23.52
CA ASP A 184 -19.34 22.30 22.66
C ASP A 184 -19.27 23.83 22.85
N ILE A 185 -18.94 24.27 24.07
CA ILE A 185 -18.68 25.66 24.46
C ILE A 185 -17.58 26.32 23.59
N TYR A 186 -16.62 25.54 23.09
CA TYR A 186 -15.52 26.01 22.23
C TYR A 186 -15.78 25.81 20.74
N ALA A 187 -16.87 25.15 20.35
CA ALA A 187 -17.26 24.98 18.95
C ALA A 187 -17.89 26.26 18.37
N GLU A 188 -18.55 27.05 19.22
CA GLU A 188 -19.06 28.37 18.86
C GLU A 188 -17.94 29.41 18.81
N LYS A 189 -17.86 30.15 17.71
CA LYS A 189 -16.82 31.14 17.49
C LYS A 189 -17.21 32.46 18.18
N ASP A 190 -16.48 32.87 19.21
CA ASP A 190 -16.64 34.20 19.79
C ASP A 190 -16.05 35.28 18.85
N TYR A 191 -16.89 35.80 17.96
CA TYR A 191 -16.52 36.77 16.94
C TYR A 191 -15.93 38.05 17.52
N LYS A 192 -16.38 38.49 18.71
CA LYS A 192 -15.88 39.72 19.35
C LYS A 192 -14.42 39.53 19.73
N ASN A 193 -14.12 38.42 20.40
CA ASN A 193 -12.78 38.13 20.89
C ASN A 193 -11.81 37.82 19.73
N PHE A 194 -12.28 37.11 18.69
CA PHE A 194 -11.50 36.84 17.48
C PHE A 194 -11.13 38.12 16.71
N ASN A 195 -12.08 39.05 16.56
CA ASN A 195 -11.82 40.32 15.88
C ASN A 195 -10.86 41.20 16.67
N LEU A 196 -10.97 41.22 18.01
CA LEU A 196 -10.03 41.91 18.88
C LEU A 196 -8.61 41.35 18.74
N LEU A 197 -8.46 40.02 18.82
CA LEU A 197 -7.17 39.35 18.64
C LEU A 197 -6.56 39.63 17.26
N LYS A 198 -7.37 39.63 16.21
CA LYS A 198 -6.94 39.98 14.84
C LYS A 198 -6.43 41.42 14.76
N LYS A 199 -7.13 42.35 15.41
CA LYS A 199 -6.75 43.78 15.46
C LYS A 199 -5.45 43.99 16.25
N ILE A 200 -5.33 43.34 17.41
CA ILE A 200 -4.10 43.37 18.23
C ILE A 200 -2.91 42.79 17.46
N ALA A 201 -3.09 41.64 16.81
CA ALA A 201 -2.03 41.03 16.00
C ALA A 201 -1.57 41.95 14.85
N TYR A 202 -2.52 42.64 14.20
CA TYR A 202 -2.21 43.63 13.17
C TYR A 202 -1.40 44.81 13.75
N GLU A 203 -1.81 45.37 14.88
CA GLU A 203 -1.09 46.48 15.53
C GLU A 203 0.31 46.06 15.99
N ILE A 204 0.48 44.86 16.55
CA ILE A 204 1.80 44.32 16.92
C ILE A 204 2.69 44.20 15.67
N LYS A 205 2.16 43.66 14.57
CA LYS A 205 2.90 43.52 13.31
C LYS A 205 3.28 44.88 12.72
N LYS A 206 2.35 45.84 12.76
CA LYS A 206 2.55 47.21 12.30
C LYS A 206 3.64 47.92 13.13
N LYS A 207 3.57 47.85 14.46
CA LYS A 207 4.58 48.42 15.36
C LYS A 207 5.96 47.81 15.10
N ARG A 208 6.08 46.48 15.02
CA ARG A 208 7.34 45.79 14.66
C ARG A 208 7.91 46.28 13.34
N PHE A 209 7.06 46.51 12.33
CA PHE A 209 7.50 47.04 11.04
C PHE A 209 8.04 48.49 11.15
N TYR A 210 7.40 49.36 11.93
CA TYR A 210 7.88 50.72 12.17
C TYR A 210 9.19 50.74 12.98
N ASP A 211 9.29 49.92 14.02
CA ASP A 211 10.51 49.79 14.83
C ASP A 211 11.70 49.35 13.96
N MET A 212 11.49 48.37 13.08
CA MET A 212 12.50 47.94 12.10
C MET A 212 12.89 49.08 11.15
N LYS A 213 11.92 49.82 10.60
CA LYS A 213 12.20 50.93 9.67
C LYS A 213 12.97 52.08 10.34
N ASN A 214 12.70 52.34 11.62
CA ASN A 214 13.38 53.37 12.40
C ASN A 214 14.80 52.93 12.80
N PHE A 215 15.03 51.64 13.01
CA PHE A 215 16.36 51.07 13.24
C PHE A 215 17.29 51.34 12.05
N PHE A 216 16.88 50.93 10.84
CA PHE A 216 17.70 51.15 9.63
C PHE A 216 17.98 52.64 9.33
N LYS A 217 17.00 53.53 9.55
CA LYS A 217 17.20 54.98 9.39
C LYS A 217 18.19 55.59 10.40
N LYS A 218 18.41 54.93 11.54
CA LYS A 218 19.33 55.41 12.57
C LYS A 218 20.77 55.08 12.19
N ASP A 219 20.98 53.93 11.57
CA ASP A 219 22.29 53.50 11.04
C ASP A 219 22.73 54.42 9.89
N ASP A 220 21.83 54.73 8.94
CA ASP A 220 22.10 55.66 7.82
C ASP A 220 22.52 57.07 8.30
N LYS A 221 22.04 57.53 9.47
CA LYS A 221 22.37 58.86 10.00
C LYS A 221 23.71 58.90 10.74
N VAL A 222 24.17 57.78 11.27
CA VAL A 222 25.48 57.69 11.94
C VAL A 222 26.60 57.69 10.89
N GLU A 223 26.40 57.01 9.75
CA GLU A 223 27.38 57.01 8.65
C GLU A 223 27.54 58.40 7.98
N ASN A 224 26.47 59.18 7.85
CA ASN A 224 26.53 60.52 7.26
C ASN A 224 27.02 61.64 8.21
N ALA A 225 27.28 61.32 9.49
CA ALA A 225 27.76 62.30 10.48
C ALA A 225 29.26 62.14 10.81
N THR A 226 29.93 61.17 10.18
CA THR A 226 31.36 60.84 10.37
C THR A 226 32.26 61.27 9.21
N ASP A 227 31.75 62.09 8.29
CA ASP A 227 32.48 62.74 7.19
C ASP A 227 32.60 64.26 7.38
#